data_AF-A0A349HWP3-F1
#
_entry.id   AF-A0A349HWP3-F1
#
_cell.length_a   1.000
_cell.length_b   1.000
_cell.length_c   1.000
_cell.angle_alpha   90.00
_cell.angle_beta   90.00
_cell.angle_gamma   90.00
#
_symmetry.space_group_name_H-M   'P 1'
#
loop_
_entity.id
_entity.type
_entity.pdbx_description
1 polymer ?
#
loop_
_entity_poly.entity_id
_entity_poly.type
_entity_poly.pdbx_seq_one_letter_code
_entity_poly.pdbx_strand_id
1 'polypeptide(L)'
;MKIGEFETLMSQLNSIKLNGNEDLKLQAKRSPLKLTTIGGKATKQVTSEDVEKFLNEPRPSKAAQGLLEKSPIGLGAEPSKEDIKKMGYEFAGTSYHKGAPTTYKSANGGTITVYNGEGTAEMGEDKRKIVYQKGNLIQEMYYDDNGNFKEGKILIKDNIAGFEERRISFLTENGKTSFIE
;
A
#
# COMPACT_ATOMS: atom_id res chain seq x y z
N MET A 1 -39.09 29.40 -4.24
CA MET A 1 -38.97 28.21 -5.10
C MET A 1 -40.22 27.38 -4.89
N LYS A 2 -41.08 27.28 -5.93
CA LYS A 2 -42.39 26.62 -5.83
C LYS A 2 -42.24 25.13 -6.20
N ILE A 3 -42.97 24.27 -5.52
CA ILE A 3 -42.92 22.79 -5.62
C ILE A 3 -43.11 22.25 -7.06
N GLY A 4 -43.68 23.06 -7.98
CA GLY A 4 -43.87 22.69 -9.38
C GLY A 4 -42.63 22.75 -10.30
N GLU A 5 -41.49 23.29 -9.86
CA GLU A 5 -40.25 23.30 -10.67
C GLU A 5 -39.43 22.00 -10.54
N PHE A 6 -39.70 21.18 -9.52
CA PHE A 6 -38.95 19.95 -9.23
C PHE A 6 -39.44 18.75 -10.07
N GLU A 7 -40.73 18.68 -10.39
CA GLU A 7 -41.30 17.59 -11.20
C GLU A 7 -40.89 17.68 -12.68
N THR A 8 -40.67 18.90 -13.20
CA THR A 8 -40.21 19.13 -14.57
C THR A 8 -38.76 18.67 -14.79
N LEU A 9 -37.91 18.83 -13.78
CA LEU A 9 -36.51 18.36 -13.79
C LEU A 9 -36.42 16.82 -13.72
N MET A 10 -37.30 16.18 -12.97
CA MET A 10 -37.35 14.71 -12.84
C MET A 10 -37.93 14.01 -14.10
N SER A 11 -38.76 14.70 -14.88
CA SER A 11 -39.24 14.21 -16.18
C SER A 11 -38.15 14.24 -17.28
N GLN A 12 -37.23 15.22 -17.24
CA GLN A 12 -36.15 15.34 -18.22
C GLN A 12 -35.04 14.28 -18.04
N LEU A 13 -34.80 13.81 -16.80
CA LEU A 13 -33.81 12.76 -16.52
C LEU A 13 -34.18 11.37 -17.07
N ASN A 14 -35.47 11.10 -17.33
CA ASN A 14 -35.96 9.78 -17.77
C ASN A 14 -36.06 9.61 -19.31
N SER A 15 -35.50 10.52 -20.10
CA SER A 15 -35.54 10.44 -21.57
C SER A 15 -34.19 10.32 -22.26
N ILE A 16 -33.10 10.05 -21.52
CA ILE A 16 -31.82 9.70 -22.14
C ILE A 16 -31.90 8.24 -22.61
N LYS A 17 -32.48 8.06 -23.80
CA LYS A 17 -32.28 6.88 -24.63
C LYS A 17 -30.79 6.77 -24.93
N LEU A 18 -30.14 5.76 -24.37
CA LEU A 18 -28.84 5.29 -24.81
C LEU A 18 -28.99 4.70 -26.22
N ASN A 19 -28.86 5.56 -27.23
CA ASN A 19 -28.60 5.11 -28.59
C ASN A 19 -27.21 4.49 -28.62
N GLY A 20 -27.18 3.21 -28.99
CA GLY A 20 -25.97 2.42 -29.09
C GLY A 20 -25.06 2.86 -30.23
N ASN A 21 -23.85 2.30 -30.14
CA ASN A 21 -22.88 2.14 -31.21
C ASN A 21 -22.33 3.44 -31.80
N GLU A 22 -21.26 3.99 -31.22
CA GLU A 22 -20.06 4.33 -32.02
C GLU A 22 -18.75 4.66 -31.27
N ASP A 23 -18.65 4.57 -29.93
CA ASP A 23 -17.36 4.85 -29.23
C ASP A 23 -16.60 3.61 -28.71
N LEU A 24 -16.85 2.42 -29.27
CA LEU A 24 -16.09 1.19 -28.99
C LEU A 24 -15.08 0.87 -30.09
N LYS A 25 -14.22 1.85 -30.43
CA LYS A 25 -13.06 1.61 -31.30
C LYS A 25 -11.83 2.39 -30.86
N LEU A 26 -11.34 2.12 -29.65
CA LEU A 26 -9.95 2.41 -29.26
C LEU A 26 -9.59 1.72 -27.93
N GLN A 27 -9.55 0.38 -27.90
CA GLN A 27 -8.75 -0.39 -26.91
C GLN A 27 -8.72 -1.90 -27.20
N ALA A 28 -8.49 -2.31 -28.45
CA ALA A 28 -8.22 -3.71 -28.79
C ALA A 28 -6.71 -3.92 -28.98
N LYS A 29 -5.94 -3.97 -27.87
CA LYS A 29 -4.61 -4.62 -27.79
C LYS A 29 -4.05 -4.62 -26.35
N ARG A 30 -4.86 -5.00 -25.36
CA ARG A 30 -4.35 -5.42 -24.06
C ARG A 30 -4.82 -6.84 -23.82
N SER A 31 -3.87 -7.76 -23.65
CA SER A 31 -4.17 -9.12 -23.25
C SER A 31 -5.10 -9.10 -22.03
N PRO A 32 -6.18 -9.89 -21.99
CA PRO A 32 -7.07 -9.91 -20.84
C PRO A 32 -6.25 -10.32 -19.61
N LEU A 33 -6.19 -9.43 -18.63
CA LEU A 33 -5.67 -9.74 -17.30
C LEU A 33 -6.51 -10.89 -16.76
N LYS A 34 -5.84 -11.99 -16.38
CA LYS A 34 -6.49 -13.08 -15.64
C LYS A 34 -6.98 -12.54 -14.30
N LEU A 35 -8.26 -12.18 -14.25
CA LEU A 35 -8.99 -11.93 -13.01
C LEU A 35 -9.12 -13.25 -12.26
N THR A 36 -8.48 -13.33 -11.10
CA THR A 36 -8.79 -14.34 -10.08
C THR A 36 -9.36 -13.61 -8.89
N THR A 37 -10.69 -13.50 -8.84
CA THR A 37 -11.40 -13.04 -7.64
C THR A 37 -12.05 -14.25 -7.00
N ILE A 38 -11.43 -14.83 -5.95
CA ILE A 38 -12.13 -15.71 -5.01
C ILE A 38 -11.50 -15.54 -3.59
N GLY A 39 -12.19 -14.79 -2.72
CA GLY A 39 -11.85 -14.56 -1.31
C GLY A 39 -11.01 -13.31 -1.07
N GLY A 40 -11.37 -12.46 -0.11
CA GLY A 40 -10.74 -11.17 0.25
C GLY A 40 -9.30 -11.26 0.77
N LYS A 41 -8.45 -12.04 0.12
CA LYS A 41 -7.04 -12.26 0.41
C LYS A 41 -6.21 -11.22 -0.32
N ALA A 42 -5.17 -10.71 0.33
CA ALA A 42 -4.25 -9.78 -0.30
C ALA A 42 -3.52 -10.43 -1.48
N THR A 43 -3.48 -9.75 -2.62
CA THR A 43 -2.79 -10.22 -3.83
C THR A 43 -1.29 -10.04 -3.76
N LYS A 44 -0.80 -9.13 -2.90
CA LYS A 44 0.62 -8.92 -2.58
C LYS A 44 0.84 -8.91 -1.07
N GLN A 45 1.65 -9.85 -0.59
CA GLN A 45 1.95 -10.04 0.83
C GLN A 45 3.25 -10.84 1.03
N VAL A 46 3.89 -10.60 2.16
CA VAL A 46 5.00 -11.43 2.64
C VAL A 46 4.44 -12.62 3.43
N THR A 47 4.96 -13.83 3.20
CA THR A 47 4.57 -15.03 3.95
C THR A 47 5.52 -15.33 5.10
N SER A 48 5.16 -16.29 5.97
CA SER A 48 6.07 -16.73 7.04
C SER A 48 7.34 -17.37 6.48
N GLU A 49 7.24 -18.12 5.37
CA GLU A 49 8.41 -18.71 4.70
C GLU A 49 9.35 -17.65 4.14
N ASP A 50 8.83 -16.49 3.73
CA ASP A 50 9.65 -15.37 3.27
C ASP A 50 10.42 -14.72 4.42
N VAL A 51 9.80 -14.62 5.60
CA VAL A 51 10.45 -14.13 6.82
C VAL A 51 11.53 -15.11 7.28
N GLU A 52 11.27 -16.42 7.28
CA GLU A 52 12.27 -17.43 7.61
C GLU A 52 13.46 -17.40 6.63
N LYS A 53 13.20 -17.23 5.32
CA LYS A 53 14.27 -17.02 4.33
C LYS A 53 15.06 -15.76 4.62
N PHE A 54 14.37 -14.68 5.02
CA PHE A 54 15.04 -13.43 5.38
C PHE A 54 15.96 -13.62 6.59
N LEU A 55 15.53 -14.36 7.60
CA LEU A 55 16.33 -14.65 8.81
C LEU A 55 17.53 -15.54 8.50
N ASN A 56 17.37 -16.56 7.65
CA ASN A 56 18.39 -17.58 7.40
C ASN A 56 19.34 -17.28 6.23
N GLU A 57 19.03 -16.32 5.34
CA GLU A 57 19.92 -15.97 4.23
C GLU A 57 21.18 -15.24 4.77
N PRO A 58 22.39 -15.76 4.52
CA PRO A 58 23.62 -15.16 5.06
C PRO A 58 23.91 -13.75 4.54
N ARG A 59 23.37 -13.36 3.38
CA ARG A 59 23.55 -12.02 2.80
C ARG A 59 22.31 -11.15 3.05
N PRO A 60 22.35 -10.18 4.00
CA PRO A 60 21.22 -9.31 4.32
C PRO A 60 20.64 -8.59 3.10
N SER A 61 21.48 -8.04 2.23
CA SER A 61 21.04 -7.38 0.99
C SER A 61 20.21 -8.30 0.07
N LYS A 62 20.65 -9.56 -0.13
CA LYS A 62 19.90 -10.55 -0.93
C LYS A 62 18.57 -10.92 -0.25
N ALA A 63 18.60 -11.11 1.07
CA ALA A 63 17.43 -11.39 1.87
C ALA A 63 16.37 -10.29 1.72
N ALA A 64 16.80 -9.02 1.85
CA ALA A 64 15.95 -7.85 1.74
C ALA A 64 15.31 -7.73 0.35
N GLN A 65 16.08 -7.92 -0.72
CA GLN A 65 15.56 -7.88 -2.09
C GLN A 65 14.41 -8.87 -2.30
N GLY A 66 14.60 -10.14 -1.90
CA GLY A 66 13.57 -11.16 -2.03
C GLY A 66 12.28 -10.85 -1.24
N LEU A 67 12.41 -10.19 -0.09
CA LEU A 67 11.26 -9.73 0.69
C LEU A 67 10.57 -8.52 0.04
N LEU A 68 11.35 -7.53 -0.42
CA LEU A 68 10.86 -6.30 -1.05
C LEU A 68 10.09 -6.55 -2.34
N GLU A 69 10.50 -7.55 -3.13
CA GLU A 69 9.79 -7.97 -4.35
C GLU A 69 8.35 -8.41 -4.05
N LYS A 70 8.14 -9.09 -2.93
CA LYS A 70 6.86 -9.64 -2.49
C LYS A 70 6.05 -8.68 -1.62
N SER A 71 6.70 -7.70 -1.02
CA SER A 71 6.06 -6.73 -0.14
C SER A 71 5.06 -5.84 -0.88
N PRO A 72 3.89 -5.54 -0.30
CA PRO A 72 2.93 -4.60 -0.88
C PRO A 72 3.48 -3.17 -1.03
N ILE A 73 4.53 -2.81 -0.28
CA ILE A 73 5.07 -1.44 -0.20
C ILE A 73 6.54 -1.37 -0.63
N GLY A 74 7.02 -2.26 -1.52
CA GLY A 74 8.42 -2.40 -1.95
C GLY A 74 9.14 -1.11 -2.44
N LEU A 75 10.29 -1.23 -3.10
CA LEU A 75 11.17 -0.09 -3.47
C LEU A 75 10.59 0.93 -4.50
N GLY A 76 9.32 0.81 -4.86
CA GLY A 76 8.67 1.69 -5.82
C GLY A 76 8.24 3.03 -5.22
N ALA A 77 7.57 3.84 -6.04
CA ALA A 77 6.87 5.03 -5.57
C ALA A 77 5.81 4.67 -4.51
N GLU A 78 5.43 5.67 -3.73
CA GLU A 78 4.39 5.54 -2.71
C GLU A 78 3.09 4.97 -3.32
N PRO A 79 2.58 3.81 -2.85
CA PRO A 79 1.32 3.27 -3.34
C PRO A 79 0.15 4.18 -2.95
N SER A 80 -0.74 4.44 -3.90
CA SER A 80 -1.98 5.17 -3.64
C SER A 80 -2.96 4.35 -2.80
N LYS A 81 -3.98 5.02 -2.25
CA LYS A 81 -5.11 4.36 -1.58
C LYS A 81 -5.78 3.33 -2.49
N GLU A 82 -5.93 3.64 -3.76
CA GLU A 82 -6.53 2.76 -4.77
C GLU A 82 -5.65 1.53 -5.02
N ASP A 83 -4.32 1.69 -5.04
CA ASP A 83 -3.39 0.58 -5.17
C ASP A 83 -3.46 -0.35 -3.95
N ILE A 84 -3.49 0.22 -2.74
CA ILE A 84 -3.65 -0.54 -1.49
C ILE A 84 -4.94 -1.37 -1.50
N LYS A 85 -6.06 -0.77 -1.94
CA LYS A 85 -7.34 -1.47 -2.08
C LYS A 85 -7.31 -2.57 -3.13
N LYS A 86 -6.72 -2.32 -4.30
CA LYS A 86 -6.53 -3.34 -5.35
C LYS A 86 -5.65 -4.50 -4.89
N MET A 87 -4.75 -4.26 -3.94
CA MET A 87 -3.96 -5.29 -3.29
C MET A 87 -4.75 -6.12 -2.28
N GLY A 88 -6.03 -5.83 -2.03
CA GLY A 88 -6.89 -6.56 -1.09
C GLY A 88 -6.74 -6.12 0.37
N TYR A 89 -6.32 -4.87 0.61
CA TYR A 89 -6.32 -4.26 1.92
C TYR A 89 -7.50 -3.29 2.06
N GLU A 90 -8.28 -3.46 3.11
CA GLU A 90 -9.46 -2.67 3.42
C GLU A 90 -9.15 -1.60 4.45
N PHE A 91 -9.83 -0.46 4.35
CA PHE A 91 -9.67 0.62 5.32
C PHE A 91 -10.11 0.16 6.71
N ALA A 92 -9.24 0.35 7.70
CA ALA A 92 -9.48 -0.06 9.08
C ALA A 92 -9.72 1.12 10.03
N GLY A 93 -9.17 2.30 9.73
CA GLY A 93 -9.39 3.50 10.55
C GLY A 93 -8.32 4.57 10.38
N THR A 94 -8.61 5.73 10.98
CA THR A 94 -7.69 6.85 11.20
C THR A 94 -8.20 7.65 12.41
N SER A 95 -7.32 8.43 13.04
CA SER A 95 -7.67 9.28 14.18
C SER A 95 -8.12 10.67 13.71
N TYR A 96 -8.82 11.42 14.57
CA TYR A 96 -9.36 12.75 14.25
C TYR A 96 -8.38 13.88 14.60
N HIS A 97 -7.18 13.85 14.04
CA HIS A 97 -6.20 14.93 14.17
C HIS A 97 -5.35 15.08 12.89
N LYS A 98 -4.74 16.26 12.70
CA LYS A 98 -3.88 16.51 11.55
C LYS A 98 -2.63 15.62 11.62
N GLY A 99 -2.33 14.94 10.52
CA GLY A 99 -1.20 14.00 10.45
C GLY A 99 -1.52 12.58 10.92
N ALA A 100 -2.74 12.34 11.42
CA ALA A 100 -3.17 11.02 11.84
C ALA A 100 -2.97 10.00 10.70
N PRO A 101 -2.28 8.88 10.96
CA PRO A 101 -2.06 7.89 9.94
C PRO A 101 -3.37 7.21 9.54
N THR A 102 -3.40 6.72 8.30
CA THR A 102 -4.49 5.87 7.82
C THR A 102 -4.06 4.42 7.82
N THR A 103 -4.84 3.54 8.44
CA THR A 103 -4.56 2.11 8.53
C THR A 103 -5.45 1.30 7.61
N TYR A 104 -4.86 0.31 6.94
CA TYR A 104 -5.51 -0.69 6.10
C TYR A 104 -5.14 -2.09 6.56
N LYS A 105 -6.08 -3.04 6.48
CA LYS A 105 -5.89 -4.44 6.89
C LYS A 105 -6.33 -5.39 5.79
N SER A 106 -5.62 -6.50 5.65
CA SER A 106 -6.03 -7.62 4.80
C SER A 106 -6.58 -8.77 5.63
N ALA A 107 -7.46 -9.59 5.05
CA ALA A 107 -8.00 -10.78 5.74
C ALA A 107 -6.91 -11.79 6.14
N ASN A 108 -5.74 -11.74 5.49
CA ASN A 108 -4.61 -12.58 5.83
C ASN A 108 -3.82 -12.06 7.06
N GLY A 109 -4.19 -10.92 7.66
CA GLY A 109 -3.53 -10.37 8.84
C GLY A 109 -2.33 -9.46 8.55
N GLY A 110 -2.16 -8.98 7.31
CA GLY A 110 -1.22 -7.91 6.99
C GLY A 110 -1.85 -6.54 7.25
N THR A 111 -1.07 -5.60 7.78
CA THR A 111 -1.48 -4.21 8.06
C THR A 111 -0.58 -3.24 7.30
N ILE A 112 -1.17 -2.24 6.64
CA ILE A 112 -0.46 -1.11 6.01
C ILE A 112 -0.91 0.17 6.71
N THR A 113 0.02 0.95 7.23
CA THR A 113 -0.25 2.24 7.88
C THR A 113 0.47 3.34 7.12
N VAL A 114 -0.28 4.33 6.64
CA VAL A 114 0.20 5.43 5.79
C VAL A 114 0.24 6.71 6.62
N TYR A 115 1.41 7.34 6.69
CA TYR A 115 1.65 8.62 7.34
C TYR A 115 1.95 9.66 6.26
N ASN A 116 1.24 10.79 6.28
CA ASN A 116 1.39 11.82 5.24
C ASN A 116 2.46 12.88 5.57
N GLY A 117 3.06 12.85 6.77
CA GLY A 117 4.10 13.79 7.18
C GLY A 117 3.57 15.14 7.69
N GLU A 118 2.25 15.30 7.85
CA GLU A 118 1.65 16.57 8.27
C GLU A 118 1.43 16.70 9.79
N GLY A 119 1.80 15.65 10.54
CA GLY A 119 1.63 15.59 12.00
C GLY A 119 2.84 16.10 12.77
N THR A 120 2.97 15.64 14.01
CA THR A 120 4.06 16.08 14.90
C THR A 120 5.09 14.99 15.13
N ALA A 121 6.31 15.41 15.48
CA ALA A 121 7.41 14.49 15.75
C ALA A 121 7.18 13.67 17.03
N GLU A 122 6.47 14.23 18.03
CA GLU A 122 6.15 13.49 19.26
C GLU A 122 5.27 12.26 19.00
N MET A 123 4.38 12.35 18.00
CA MET A 123 3.54 11.24 17.55
C MET A 123 4.19 10.39 16.46
N GLY A 124 5.37 10.78 15.97
CA GLY A 124 6.06 10.14 14.85
C GLY A 124 5.33 10.27 13.50
N GLU A 125 4.53 11.32 13.35
CA GLU A 125 3.66 11.62 12.20
C GLU A 125 4.19 12.76 11.32
N ASP A 126 5.33 13.34 11.69
CA ASP A 126 6.06 14.40 10.98
C ASP A 126 6.77 13.91 9.71
N LYS A 127 6.82 12.59 9.52
CA LYS A 127 7.47 11.96 8.36
C LYS A 127 6.46 11.30 7.45
N ARG A 128 6.60 11.56 6.15
CA ARG A 128 5.90 10.82 5.11
C ARG A 128 6.48 9.42 4.99
N LYS A 129 5.73 8.42 5.47
CA LYS A 129 6.18 7.03 5.51
C LYS A 129 5.01 6.07 5.39
N ILE A 130 5.31 4.86 4.94
CA ILE A 130 4.38 3.74 4.98
C ILE A 130 5.01 2.60 5.79
N VAL A 131 4.21 2.04 6.69
CA VAL A 131 4.59 0.93 7.54
C VAL A 131 3.77 -0.29 7.17
N TYR A 132 4.42 -1.36 6.73
CA TYR A 132 3.80 -2.67 6.53
C TYR A 132 4.18 -3.59 7.70
N GLN A 133 3.17 -4.25 8.27
CA GLN A 133 3.34 -5.18 9.38
C GLN A 133 2.65 -6.50 9.07
N LYS A 134 3.34 -7.60 9.34
CA LYS A 134 2.83 -8.96 9.14
C LYS A 134 3.54 -9.93 10.09
N GLY A 135 2.81 -10.45 11.08
CA GLY A 135 3.42 -11.26 12.13
C GLY A 135 4.52 -10.46 12.85
N ASN A 136 5.74 -10.98 12.87
CA ASN A 136 6.91 -10.34 13.45
C ASN A 136 7.71 -9.43 12.48
N LEU A 137 7.31 -9.34 11.21
CA LEU A 137 7.90 -8.42 10.24
C LEU A 137 7.32 -7.01 10.41
N ILE A 138 8.22 -6.03 10.42
CA ILE A 138 7.94 -4.60 10.25
C ILE A 138 8.81 -4.08 9.10
N GLN A 139 8.18 -3.50 8.10
CA GLN A 139 8.85 -2.78 7.02
C GLN A 139 8.39 -1.32 7.06
N GLU A 140 9.34 -0.38 7.15
CA GLU A 140 9.07 1.04 7.05
C GLU A 140 9.72 1.61 5.80
N MET A 141 8.97 2.41 5.06
CA MET A 141 9.40 3.03 3.80
C MET A 141 9.13 4.53 3.88
N TYR A 142 10.14 5.34 3.65
CA TYR A 142 10.09 6.79 3.74
C TYR A 142 10.15 7.41 2.34
N TYR A 143 9.36 8.45 2.15
CA TYR A 143 9.16 9.10 0.86
C TYR A 143 9.43 10.60 0.96
N ASP A 144 9.86 11.19 -0.16
CA ASP A 144 9.86 12.65 -0.30
C ASP A 144 8.45 13.21 -0.56
N ASP A 145 8.32 14.53 -0.63
CA ASP A 145 7.04 15.21 -0.85
C ASP A 145 6.38 14.85 -2.21
N ASN A 146 7.18 14.35 -3.15
CA ASN A 146 6.72 13.90 -4.47
C ASN A 146 6.31 12.42 -4.48
N GLY A 147 6.42 11.71 -3.35
CA GLY A 147 6.12 10.29 -3.24
C GLY A 147 7.24 9.38 -3.78
N ASN A 148 8.45 9.90 -4.01
CA ASN A 148 9.59 9.09 -4.38
C ASN A 148 10.22 8.45 -3.14
N PHE A 149 10.59 7.18 -3.27
CA PHE A 149 11.26 6.44 -2.21
C PHE A 149 12.64 7.03 -1.88
N LYS A 150 12.92 7.24 -0.59
CA LYS A 150 14.17 7.81 -0.07
C LYS A 150 14.98 6.81 0.73
N GLU A 151 14.38 6.25 1.77
CA GLU A 151 15.02 5.31 2.66
C GLU A 151 13.99 4.35 3.25
N GLY A 152 14.45 3.19 3.69
CA GLY A 152 13.59 2.19 4.29
C GLY A 152 14.36 1.29 5.23
N LYS A 153 13.61 0.53 6.02
CA LYS A 153 14.16 -0.50 6.88
C LYS A 153 13.21 -1.68 6.96
N ILE A 154 13.80 -2.85 7.10
CA ILE A 154 13.09 -4.09 7.42
C ILE A 154 13.62 -4.56 8.77
N LEU A 155 12.70 -4.93 9.65
CA LEU A 155 12.93 -5.41 11.00
C LEU A 155 12.12 -6.69 11.20
N ILE A 156 12.79 -7.76 11.64
CA ILE A 156 12.15 -8.97 12.17
C ILE A 156 12.36 -9.00 13.68
N LYS A 157 11.26 -9.19 14.41
CA LYS A 157 11.28 -9.37 15.87
C LYS A 157 11.24 -10.85 16.23
N ASP A 158 11.87 -11.21 17.34
CA ASP A 158 11.67 -12.52 17.96
C ASP A 158 10.20 -12.68 18.39
N ASN A 159 9.60 -13.83 18.08
CA ASN A 159 8.18 -14.08 18.32
C ASN A 159 7.81 -14.25 19.81
N ILE A 160 8.79 -14.47 20.69
CA ILE A 160 8.58 -14.74 22.11
C ILE A 160 8.93 -13.50 22.94
N ALA A 161 10.15 -12.99 22.75
CA ALA A 161 10.72 -11.91 23.54
C ALA A 161 10.48 -10.52 22.92
N GLY A 162 10.13 -10.45 21.63
CA GLY A 162 9.85 -9.19 20.93
C GLY A 162 11.08 -8.33 20.63
N PHE A 163 12.28 -8.82 20.94
CA PHE A 163 13.55 -8.16 20.62
C PHE A 163 13.83 -8.20 19.11
N GLU A 164 14.68 -7.29 18.65
CA GLU A 164 15.15 -7.27 17.26
C GLU A 164 16.01 -8.51 17.00
N GLU A 165 15.56 -9.38 16.10
CA GLU A 165 16.28 -10.57 15.68
C GLU A 165 17.16 -10.27 14.47
N ARG A 166 16.62 -9.49 13.51
CA ARG A 166 17.36 -9.03 12.34
C ARG A 166 16.82 -7.71 11.82
N ARG A 167 17.74 -6.83 11.41
CA ARG A 167 17.43 -5.57 10.74
C ARG A 167 18.28 -5.40 9.50
N ILE A 168 17.74 -4.69 8.52
CA ILE A 168 18.51 -4.07 7.46
C ILE A 168 17.91 -2.71 7.11
N SER A 169 18.77 -1.74 6.87
CA SER A 169 18.38 -0.42 6.38
C SER A 169 18.80 -0.28 4.92
N PHE A 170 18.12 0.57 4.16
CA PHE A 170 18.48 0.83 2.78
C PHE A 170 18.08 2.24 2.38
N LEU A 171 18.88 2.84 1.51
CA LEU A 171 18.71 4.21 1.03
C LEU A 171 18.78 4.24 -0.49
N THR A 172 18.06 5.17 -1.10
CA THR A 172 18.10 5.41 -2.53
C THR A 172 18.72 6.77 -2.81
N GLU A 173 19.80 6.75 -3.57
CA GLU A 173 20.49 7.93 -4.09
C GLU A 173 20.59 7.81 -5.60
N ASN A 174 20.15 8.85 -6.32
CA ASN A 174 20.17 8.89 -7.79
C ASN A 174 19.54 7.66 -8.46
N GLY A 175 18.46 7.13 -7.87
CA GLY A 175 17.75 5.94 -8.37
C GLY A 175 18.44 4.61 -8.09
N LYS A 176 19.59 4.61 -7.39
CA LYS A 176 20.30 3.40 -6.96
C LYS A 176 20.06 3.15 -5.48
N THR A 177 19.54 1.97 -5.16
CA THR A 177 19.36 1.54 -3.77
C THR A 177 20.63 0.87 -3.25
N SER A 178 21.08 1.32 -2.09
CA SER A 178 22.20 0.76 -1.33
C SER A 178 21.66 0.18 -0.02
N PHE A 179 22.09 -1.03 0.32
CA PHE A 179 21.76 -1.68 1.59
C PHE A 179 22.85 -1.38 2.61
N ILE A 180 22.44 -0.99 3.81
CA ILE A 180 23.29 -0.76 4.96
C ILE A 180 23.05 -1.91 5.93
N GLU A 181 24.11 -2.68 6.18
CA GLU A 181 24.13 -3.84 7.06
C GLU A 181 24.70 -3.46 8.43
#